data_AF-A0AAP5QA46-F1
#
_entry.id   AF-A0AAP5QA46-F1
#
_cell.length_a   1.000
_cell.length_b   1.000
_cell.length_c   1.000
_cell.angle_alpha   90.00
_cell.angle_beta   90.00
_cell.angle_gamma   90.00
#
_symmetry.space_group_name_H-M   'P 1'
#
loop_
_entity.id
_entity.type
_entity.pdbx_description
1 polymer ?
#
loop_
_entity_poly.entity_id
_entity_poly.type
_entity_poly.pdbx_seq_one_letter_code
_entity_poly.pdbx_strand_id
1 'polypeptide(L)'
;MKRFNARRRRQSGQAMTEFLVSTGLVLGVLLAAIVMLGKFNDVRNKTLMGSRYVAWERTVWMDSMDPAKPYLNDPTTTEGWAKASSVTGNINNITDESLRNQVINRIAVGNGIAPGGNDRIAAQLPANQPAMWRDYGGQALVNSVKNFTVSTSPDTDPLAAQLPSATSFGSVQTASGGSYSARLPLPSRTLRSGTLSVTIGQANKALKRLWPTFNGLTFTDTNVLLTNTWSPDGRSGAVNLFTSAVPAANATLVKPSTYQGLKPYAPEADTVQFGRVQPDVVPADRLSP
;
A
#
# COMPACT_ATOMS: atom_id res chain seq x y z
N MET A 1 -54.07 9.72 75.33
CA MET A 1 -52.94 9.75 74.36
C MET A 1 -52.61 8.32 73.92
N LYS A 2 -52.94 7.92 72.69
CA LYS A 2 -52.65 6.58 72.16
C LYS A 2 -51.18 6.53 71.69
N ARG A 3 -50.34 5.75 72.38
CA ARG A 3 -48.95 5.47 71.96
C ARG A 3 -48.98 4.40 70.86
N PHE A 4 -48.57 4.76 69.64
CA PHE A 4 -48.32 3.79 68.58
C PHE A 4 -46.97 3.11 68.84
N ASN A 5 -47.01 1.83 69.25
CA ASN A 5 -45.82 0.99 69.29
C ASN A 5 -45.41 0.64 67.84
N ALA A 6 -44.48 1.39 67.27
CA ALA A 6 -43.84 1.04 66.01
C ALA A 6 -42.94 -0.19 66.22
N ARG A 7 -43.43 -1.38 65.84
CA ARG A 7 -42.59 -2.57 65.74
C ARG A 7 -41.49 -2.30 64.69
N ARG A 8 -40.24 -2.18 65.14
CA ARG A 8 -39.07 -2.25 64.24
C ARG A 8 -39.03 -3.65 63.63
N ARG A 9 -39.45 -3.78 62.37
CA ARG A 9 -39.18 -4.99 61.58
C ARG A 9 -37.67 -5.12 61.47
N ARG A 10 -37.12 -6.22 61.99
CA ARG A 10 -35.71 -6.58 61.75
C ARG A 10 -35.59 -6.89 60.26
N GLN A 11 -34.89 -6.03 59.53
CA GLN A 11 -34.67 -6.13 58.10
C GLN A 11 -33.46 -7.05 57.86
N SER A 12 -33.62 -8.36 58.11
CA SER A 12 -32.59 -9.36 57.83
C SER A 12 -32.70 -9.80 56.37
N GLY A 13 -31.60 -9.69 55.61
CA GLY A 13 -31.53 -10.15 54.22
C GLY A 13 -31.54 -9.06 53.14
N GLN A 14 -31.86 -7.80 53.49
CA GLN A 14 -31.79 -6.68 52.53
C GLN A 14 -30.35 -6.45 52.06
N ALA A 15 -29.38 -6.38 52.98
CA ALA A 15 -27.98 -6.15 52.63
C ALA A 15 -27.42 -7.25 51.71
N MET A 16 -27.84 -8.51 51.91
CA MET A 16 -27.44 -9.62 51.05
C MET A 16 -28.07 -9.52 49.66
N THR A 17 -29.34 -9.07 49.58
CA THR A 17 -30.04 -8.86 48.30
C THR A 17 -29.43 -7.68 47.54
N GLU A 18 -29.18 -6.55 48.21
CA GLU A 18 -28.53 -5.37 47.62
C GLU A 18 -27.11 -5.68 47.15
N PHE A 19 -26.35 -6.45 47.92
CA PHE A 19 -25.02 -6.92 47.53
C PHE A 19 -25.09 -7.82 46.29
N LEU A 20 -26.03 -8.77 46.24
CA LEU A 20 -26.22 -9.65 45.09
C LEU A 20 -26.60 -8.88 43.84
N VAL A 21 -27.55 -7.95 43.95
CA VAL A 21 -27.98 -7.10 42.83
C VAL A 21 -26.84 -6.21 42.35
N SER A 22 -26.12 -5.56 43.27
CA SER A 22 -24.97 -4.70 42.94
C SER A 22 -23.85 -5.50 42.27
N THR A 23 -23.52 -6.67 42.81
CA THR A 23 -22.47 -7.54 42.27
C THR A 23 -22.87 -8.07 40.90
N GLY A 24 -24.12 -8.52 40.73
CA GLY A 24 -24.64 -8.99 39.44
C GLY A 24 -24.63 -7.90 38.37
N LEU A 25 -25.00 -6.68 38.74
CA LEU A 25 -24.97 -5.54 37.82
C LEU A 25 -23.53 -5.17 37.42
N VAL A 26 -22.62 -5.06 38.38
CA VAL A 26 -21.21 -4.72 38.12
C VAL A 26 -20.52 -5.80 37.28
N LEU A 27 -20.65 -7.07 37.67
CA LEU A 27 -20.04 -8.18 36.92
C LEU A 27 -20.65 -8.33 35.52
N GLY A 28 -21.97 -8.13 35.38
CA GLY A 28 -22.65 -8.17 34.09
C GLY A 28 -22.12 -7.10 33.12
N VAL A 29 -21.92 -5.87 33.60
CA VAL A 29 -21.33 -4.78 32.80
C VAL A 29 -19.88 -5.09 32.44
N LEU A 30 -19.08 -5.60 33.38
CA LEU A 30 -17.67 -5.94 33.12
C LEU A 30 -17.52 -7.07 32.10
N LEU A 31 -18.33 -8.12 32.19
CA LEU A 31 -18.35 -9.20 31.20
C LEU A 31 -18.72 -8.68 29.81
N ALA A 32 -19.74 -7.83 29.71
CA ALA A 32 -20.13 -7.20 28.45
C ALA A 32 -18.99 -6.33 27.87
N ALA A 33 -18.27 -5.59 28.73
CA ALA A 33 -17.13 -4.77 28.33
C ALA A 33 -15.98 -5.63 27.77
N ILE A 34 -15.65 -6.77 28.41
CA ILE A 34 -14.61 -7.69 27.93
C ILE A 34 -14.96 -8.25 26.54
N VAL A 35 -16.21 -8.67 26.33
CA VAL A 35 -16.68 -9.17 25.03
C VAL A 35 -16.58 -8.08 23.95
N MET A 36 -16.99 -6.85 24.27
CA MET A 36 -16.87 -5.71 23.35
C MET A 36 -15.41 -5.38 23.02
N LEU A 37 -14.52 -5.46 24.00
CA LEU A 37 -13.10 -5.24 23.80
C LEU A 37 -12.50 -6.30 22.86
N GLY A 38 -12.92 -7.56 22.99
CA GLY A 38 -12.56 -8.63 22.04
C GLY A 38 -13.01 -8.33 20.62
N LYS A 39 -14.24 -7.80 20.44
CA LYS A 39 -14.76 -7.38 19.13
C LYS A 39 -13.94 -6.24 18.52
N PHE A 40 -13.56 -5.26 19.34
CA PHE A 40 -12.72 -4.13 18.91
C PHE A 40 -11.29 -4.57 18.59
N ASN A 41 -10.73 -5.51 19.35
CA ASN A 41 -9.43 -6.09 19.07
C ASN A 41 -9.41 -6.82 17.72
N ASP A 42 -10.47 -7.56 17.39
CA ASP A 42 -10.60 -8.21 16.08
C ASP A 42 -10.62 -7.21 14.92
N VAL A 43 -11.37 -6.10 15.06
CA VAL A 43 -11.39 -5.01 14.07
C VAL A 43 -9.99 -4.42 13.92
N ARG A 44 -9.34 -4.07 15.03
CA ARG A 44 -7.97 -3.52 15.04
C ARG A 44 -6.96 -4.46 14.36
N ASN A 45 -7.01 -5.76 14.63
CA ASN A 45 -6.13 -6.74 14.00
C ASN A 45 -6.38 -6.85 12.50
N LYS A 46 -7.65 -6.83 12.06
CA LYS A 46 -7.99 -6.80 10.63
C LYS A 46 -7.56 -5.50 9.95
N THR A 47 -7.65 -4.36 10.62
CA THR A 47 -7.11 -3.07 10.13
C THR A 47 -5.59 -3.15 9.95
N LEU A 48 -4.88 -3.74 10.90
CA LEU A 48 -3.43 -3.95 10.81
C LEU A 48 -3.07 -4.90 9.65
N MET A 49 -3.75 -6.02 9.51
CA MET A 49 -3.53 -6.96 8.40
C MET A 49 -3.87 -6.34 7.04
N GLY A 50 -4.97 -5.58 6.98
CA GLY A 50 -5.41 -4.90 5.78
C GLY A 50 -4.46 -3.79 5.33
N SER A 51 -3.91 -2.99 6.25
CA SER A 51 -2.91 -1.97 5.89
C SER A 51 -1.59 -2.58 5.39
N ARG A 52 -1.14 -3.72 5.96
CA ARG A 52 0.00 -4.49 5.42
C ARG A 52 -0.27 -4.98 4.01
N TYR A 53 -1.47 -5.53 3.78
CA TYR A 53 -1.91 -5.99 2.48
C TYR A 53 -1.93 -4.84 1.46
N VAL A 54 -2.51 -3.69 1.81
CA VAL A 54 -2.52 -2.50 0.95
C VAL A 54 -1.10 -2.04 0.61
N ALA A 55 -0.21 -1.96 1.61
CA ALA A 55 1.18 -1.56 1.38
C ALA A 55 1.90 -2.54 0.42
N TRP A 56 1.67 -3.85 0.59
CA TRP A 56 2.21 -4.88 -0.30
C TRP A 56 1.64 -4.79 -1.72
N GLU A 57 0.32 -4.62 -1.88
CA GLU A 57 -0.30 -4.47 -3.19
C GLU A 57 0.29 -3.28 -3.97
N ARG A 58 0.70 -2.21 -3.28
CA ARG A 58 1.40 -1.06 -3.90
C ARG A 58 2.81 -1.33 -4.37
N THR A 59 3.40 -2.46 -3.99
CA THR A 59 4.69 -2.90 -4.54
C THR A 59 4.52 -3.62 -5.87
N VAL A 60 3.34 -4.18 -6.13
CA VAL A 60 3.03 -4.98 -7.33
C VAL A 60 2.20 -4.19 -8.33
N TRP A 61 1.27 -3.39 -7.84
CA TRP A 61 0.33 -2.60 -8.62
C TRP A 61 0.57 -1.11 -8.42
N MET A 62 0.74 -0.44 -9.55
CA MET A 62 0.95 0.99 -9.62
C MET A 62 -0.37 1.75 -9.46
N ASP A 63 -0.28 3.02 -9.09
CA ASP A 63 -1.41 3.96 -9.06
C ASP A 63 -1.23 5.04 -10.12
N SER A 64 -1.31 4.63 -11.38
CA SER A 64 -1.08 5.48 -12.56
C SER A 64 -2.36 6.06 -13.18
N MET A 65 -3.54 5.59 -12.77
CA MET A 65 -4.83 6.04 -13.32
C MET A 65 -5.68 6.85 -12.34
N ASP A 66 -5.25 7.08 -11.11
CA ASP A 66 -5.97 7.96 -10.18
C ASP A 66 -5.73 9.44 -10.55
N PRO A 67 -6.75 10.18 -11.03
CA PRO A 67 -6.59 11.59 -11.42
C PRO A 67 -6.20 12.50 -10.24
N ALA A 68 -6.50 12.08 -9.00
CA ALA A 68 -6.12 12.83 -7.80
C ALA A 68 -4.63 12.71 -7.47
N LYS A 69 -3.91 11.78 -8.12
CA LYS A 69 -2.52 11.46 -7.81
C LYS A 69 -1.66 11.55 -9.08
N PRO A 70 -0.90 12.65 -9.28
CA PRO A 70 -0.16 12.88 -10.53
C PRO A 70 1.14 12.05 -10.64
N TYR A 71 1.20 10.84 -10.07
CA TYR A 71 2.43 10.03 -10.00
C TYR A 71 2.96 9.68 -11.40
N LEU A 72 2.08 9.43 -12.36
CA LEU A 72 2.48 9.11 -13.73
C LEU A 72 3.29 10.23 -14.42
N ASN A 73 3.19 11.47 -13.94
CA ASN A 73 3.94 12.61 -14.48
C ASN A 73 5.12 13.01 -13.58
N ASP A 74 5.33 12.30 -12.46
CA ASP A 74 6.41 12.55 -11.51
C ASP A 74 7.52 11.50 -11.69
N PRO A 75 8.67 11.83 -12.33
CA PRO A 75 9.75 10.88 -12.58
C PRO A 75 10.45 10.39 -11.31
N THR A 76 10.18 11.00 -10.15
CA THR A 76 10.69 10.53 -8.87
C THR A 76 9.92 9.32 -8.34
N THR A 77 8.71 9.07 -8.83
CA THR A 77 7.89 7.90 -8.48
C THR A 77 8.14 6.73 -9.42
N THR A 78 7.83 5.50 -8.97
CA THR A 78 7.92 4.31 -9.84
C THR A 78 7.05 4.44 -11.09
N GLU A 79 5.87 5.05 -10.97
CA GLU A 79 4.91 5.22 -12.07
C GLU A 79 5.46 6.14 -13.16
N GLY A 80 5.97 7.32 -12.77
CA GLY A 80 6.58 8.25 -13.72
C GLY A 80 7.90 7.73 -14.28
N TRP A 81 8.70 7.02 -13.46
CA TRP A 81 9.93 6.37 -13.91
C TRP A 81 9.65 5.26 -14.95
N ALA A 82 8.64 4.41 -14.73
CA ALA A 82 8.25 3.35 -15.66
C ALA A 82 7.78 3.93 -17.00
N LYS A 83 7.00 5.02 -16.96
CA LYS A 83 6.60 5.77 -18.16
C LYS A 83 7.80 6.35 -18.91
N ALA A 84 8.73 7.00 -18.19
CA ALA A 84 9.91 7.64 -18.79
C ALA A 84 10.88 6.62 -19.40
N SER A 85 10.99 5.43 -18.80
CA SER A 85 11.86 4.35 -19.27
C SER A 85 11.26 3.56 -20.45
N SER A 86 10.09 3.98 -20.97
CA SER A 86 9.36 3.32 -22.06
C SER A 86 9.15 1.83 -21.82
N VAL A 87 8.92 1.48 -20.55
CA VAL A 87 8.47 0.15 -20.13
C VAL A 87 7.09 -0.05 -20.75
N THR A 88 7.07 -0.80 -21.85
CA THR A 88 5.86 -1.12 -22.63
C THR A 88 5.13 -2.35 -22.07
N GLY A 89 5.61 -2.89 -20.94
CA GLY A 89 4.85 -3.89 -20.18
C GLY A 89 3.60 -3.24 -19.64
N ASN A 90 2.45 -3.93 -19.75
CA ASN A 90 1.19 -3.48 -19.14
C ASN A 90 1.46 -3.06 -17.69
N ILE A 91 1.44 -1.75 -17.43
CA ILE A 91 1.49 -1.24 -16.07
C ILE A 91 0.21 -1.69 -15.40
N ASN A 92 0.36 -2.74 -14.61
CA ASN A 92 -0.67 -3.30 -13.77
C ASN A 92 -1.10 -2.21 -12.78
N ASN A 93 -2.27 -1.63 -13.03
CA ASN A 93 -2.78 -0.49 -12.28
C ASN A 93 -3.96 -0.88 -11.38
N ILE A 94 -3.99 -0.30 -10.19
CA ILE A 94 -5.13 -0.40 -9.28
C ILE A 94 -5.35 0.92 -8.53
N THR A 95 -6.59 1.35 -8.38
CA THR A 95 -6.94 2.55 -7.61
C THR A 95 -7.12 2.24 -6.12
N ASP A 96 -7.03 3.25 -5.26
CA ASP A 96 -7.31 3.09 -3.82
C ASP A 96 -8.72 2.55 -3.55
N GLU A 97 -9.70 2.94 -4.37
CA GLU A 97 -11.06 2.41 -4.31
C GLU A 97 -11.11 0.91 -4.61
N SER A 98 -10.38 0.46 -5.63
CA SER A 98 -10.30 -0.96 -5.97
C SER A 98 -9.58 -1.75 -4.88
N LEU A 99 -8.53 -1.19 -4.26
CA LEU A 99 -7.86 -1.79 -3.11
C LEU A 99 -8.75 -1.86 -1.87
N ARG A 100 -9.55 -0.82 -1.60
CA ARG A 100 -10.56 -0.82 -0.53
C ARG A 100 -11.53 -1.99 -0.72
N ASN A 101 -12.02 -2.20 -1.94
CA ASN A 101 -12.91 -3.32 -2.24
C ASN A 101 -12.19 -4.67 -2.03
N GLN A 102 -10.93 -4.81 -2.44
CA GLN A 102 -10.15 -6.03 -2.16
C GLN A 102 -9.98 -6.30 -0.66
N VAL A 103 -9.60 -5.29 0.13
CA VAL A 103 -9.47 -5.40 1.59
C VAL A 103 -10.79 -5.86 2.21
N ILE A 104 -11.90 -5.28 1.78
CA ILE A 104 -13.23 -5.64 2.27
C ILE A 104 -13.54 -7.11 1.99
N ASN A 105 -13.28 -7.57 0.76
CA ASN A 105 -13.64 -8.93 0.33
C ASN A 105 -12.62 -10.01 0.74
N ARG A 106 -11.39 -9.63 1.12
CA ARG A 106 -10.32 -10.58 1.50
C ARG A 106 -9.98 -10.59 2.99
N ILE A 107 -10.09 -9.46 3.66
CA ILE A 107 -9.66 -9.29 5.05
C ILE A 107 -10.85 -9.08 5.98
N ALA A 108 -11.84 -8.30 5.56
CA ALA A 108 -13.04 -8.01 6.35
C ALA A 108 -14.18 -9.02 6.15
N VAL A 109 -13.93 -10.10 5.40
CA VAL A 109 -14.89 -11.18 5.16
C VAL A 109 -14.87 -12.19 6.31
N GLY A 110 -15.99 -12.89 6.51
CA GLY A 110 -16.10 -14.02 7.44
C GLY A 110 -15.23 -15.21 7.02
N ASN A 111 -15.01 -16.14 7.95
CA ASN A 111 -14.16 -17.30 7.74
C ASN A 111 -14.63 -18.18 6.58
N GLY A 112 -13.67 -18.79 5.87
CA GLY A 112 -13.95 -19.80 4.83
C GLY A 112 -14.29 -19.25 3.45
N ILE A 113 -14.19 -17.93 3.23
CA ILE A 113 -14.36 -17.33 1.91
C ILE A 113 -13.00 -17.21 1.24
N ALA A 114 -12.86 -17.84 0.07
CA ALA A 114 -11.63 -17.77 -0.72
C ALA A 114 -11.52 -16.43 -1.47
N PRO A 115 -10.32 -15.84 -1.59
CA PRO A 115 -10.10 -14.67 -2.43
C PRO A 115 -10.46 -14.93 -3.90
N GLY A 116 -11.13 -13.97 -4.53
CA GLY A 116 -11.54 -14.02 -5.92
C GLY A 116 -10.82 -12.99 -6.80
N GLY A 117 -10.85 -13.19 -8.12
CA GLY A 117 -10.35 -12.21 -9.10
C GLY A 117 -11.21 -10.95 -9.20
N ASN A 118 -12.48 -11.03 -8.77
CA ASN A 118 -13.46 -9.93 -8.83
C ASN A 118 -13.53 -9.08 -7.56
N ASP A 119 -12.74 -9.42 -6.52
CA ASP A 119 -12.75 -8.74 -5.22
C ASP A 119 -12.48 -7.22 -5.34
N ARG A 120 -11.71 -6.82 -6.36
CA ARG A 120 -11.39 -5.42 -6.65
C ARG A 120 -12.57 -4.60 -7.19
N ILE A 121 -13.54 -5.26 -7.83
CA ILE A 121 -14.70 -4.61 -8.48
C ILE A 121 -15.94 -4.65 -7.57
N ALA A 122 -15.97 -5.58 -6.61
CA ALA A 122 -17.08 -5.76 -5.69
C ALA A 122 -17.18 -4.59 -4.67
N ALA A 123 -17.87 -3.51 -5.07
CA ALA A 123 -18.10 -2.31 -4.28
C ALA A 123 -19.25 -2.47 -3.24
N GLN A 124 -19.31 -3.63 -2.58
CA GLN A 124 -20.30 -3.95 -1.55
C GLN A 124 -19.65 -4.66 -0.37
N LEU A 125 -20.30 -4.60 0.79
CA LEU A 125 -19.86 -5.40 1.94
C LEU A 125 -20.18 -6.88 1.68
N PRO A 126 -19.32 -7.81 2.14
CA PRO A 126 -19.58 -9.24 2.00
C PRO A 126 -20.84 -9.62 2.77
N ALA A 127 -21.66 -10.49 2.18
CA ALA A 127 -22.86 -11.02 2.85
C ALA A 127 -22.51 -11.74 4.16
N ASN A 128 -21.36 -12.43 4.19
CA ASN A 128 -20.81 -13.07 5.37
C ASN A 128 -19.74 -12.16 6.02
N GLN A 129 -20.16 -11.33 6.96
CA GLN A 129 -19.24 -10.56 7.81
C GLN A 129 -18.80 -11.37 9.05
N PRO A 130 -17.62 -11.11 9.62
CA PRO A 130 -17.17 -11.76 10.85
C PRO A 130 -18.20 -11.66 11.97
N ALA A 131 -18.42 -12.75 12.71
CA ALA A 131 -19.33 -12.76 13.86
C ALA A 131 -18.93 -11.73 14.93
N MET A 132 -17.63 -11.45 15.05
CA MET A 132 -17.10 -10.42 15.95
C MET A 132 -17.52 -9.00 15.55
N TRP A 133 -17.94 -8.78 14.31
CA TRP A 133 -18.35 -7.49 13.78
C TRP A 133 -19.85 -7.25 13.87
N ARG A 134 -20.55 -8.06 14.69
CA ARG A 134 -21.96 -7.87 15.01
C ARG A 134 -22.10 -7.49 16.48
N ASP A 135 -23.08 -6.67 16.81
CA ASP A 135 -23.44 -6.41 18.21
C ASP A 135 -24.16 -7.63 18.82
N TYR A 136 -24.54 -7.51 20.10
CA TYR A 136 -25.29 -8.57 20.80
C TYR A 136 -26.68 -8.85 20.21
N GLY A 137 -27.24 -7.91 19.44
CA GLY A 137 -28.50 -8.06 18.72
C GLY A 137 -28.33 -8.56 17.28
N GLY A 138 -27.11 -8.95 16.89
CA GLY A 138 -26.78 -9.44 15.55
C GLY A 138 -26.63 -8.34 14.48
N GLN A 139 -26.79 -7.06 14.84
CA GLN A 139 -26.65 -5.94 13.92
C GLN A 139 -25.18 -5.70 13.59
N ALA A 140 -24.88 -5.41 12.33
CA ALA A 140 -23.52 -5.16 11.90
C ALA A 140 -22.95 -3.88 12.54
N LEU A 141 -21.72 -3.95 13.02
CA LEU A 141 -20.93 -2.79 13.46
C LEU A 141 -20.43 -1.99 12.25
N VAL A 142 -20.31 -2.63 11.08
CA VAL A 142 -19.94 -2.00 9.81
C VAL A 142 -21.05 -2.24 8.80
N ASN A 143 -21.66 -1.17 8.30
CA ASN A 143 -22.85 -1.26 7.44
C ASN A 143 -22.68 -0.56 6.08
N SER A 144 -21.56 0.10 5.85
CA SER A 144 -21.23 0.70 4.57
C SER A 144 -19.78 0.44 4.16
N VAL A 145 -19.54 0.31 2.86
CA VAL A 145 -18.19 0.34 2.27
C VAL A 145 -17.48 1.65 2.63
N LYS A 146 -18.22 2.75 2.83
CA LYS A 146 -17.69 4.06 3.26
C LYS A 146 -17.09 4.05 4.66
N ASN A 147 -17.35 3.02 5.46
CA ASN A 147 -16.68 2.84 6.75
C ASN A 147 -15.21 2.43 6.59
N PHE A 148 -14.80 2.07 5.38
CA PHE A 148 -13.41 1.77 5.06
C PHE A 148 -12.84 2.90 4.21
N THR A 149 -11.68 3.40 4.64
CA THR A 149 -10.89 4.33 3.85
C THR A 149 -9.52 3.72 3.64
N VAL A 150 -9.15 3.52 2.38
CA VAL A 150 -7.79 3.16 1.98
C VAL A 150 -7.14 4.38 1.38
N SER A 151 -5.90 4.65 1.77
CA SER A 151 -5.06 5.63 1.10
C SER A 151 -3.65 5.10 0.92
N THR A 152 -3.05 5.38 -0.22
CA THR A 152 -1.66 5.01 -0.48
C THR A 152 -0.86 6.17 -1.03
N SER A 153 0.42 6.24 -0.66
CA SER A 153 1.33 7.27 -1.14
C SER A 153 2.75 6.72 -1.29
N PRO A 154 3.50 7.16 -2.32
CA PRO A 154 4.94 7.02 -2.36
C PRO A 154 5.60 8.11 -1.50
N ASP A 155 6.76 7.79 -0.92
CA ASP A 155 7.61 8.73 -0.19
C ASP A 155 9.10 8.49 -0.52
N THR A 156 9.92 9.49 -0.26
CA THR A 156 11.36 9.50 -0.54
C THR A 156 12.06 8.50 0.37
N ASP A 157 12.85 7.59 -0.20
CA ASP A 157 13.65 6.70 0.66
C ASP A 157 14.76 7.48 1.39
N PRO A 158 15.24 6.98 2.55
CA PRO A 158 16.19 7.71 3.37
C PRO A 158 17.51 8.03 2.65
N LEU A 159 17.92 7.21 1.67
CA LEU A 159 19.14 7.43 0.89
C LEU A 159 18.92 8.51 -0.17
N ALA A 160 17.78 8.49 -0.86
CA ALA A 160 17.40 9.52 -1.80
C ALA A 160 17.10 10.88 -1.14
N ALA A 161 16.71 10.88 0.14
CA ALA A 161 16.61 12.11 0.93
C ALA A 161 17.99 12.73 1.24
N GLN A 162 19.05 11.91 1.29
CA GLN A 162 20.44 12.33 1.53
C GLN A 162 21.21 12.61 0.24
N LEU A 163 20.77 12.02 -0.87
CA LEU A 163 21.30 12.20 -2.21
C LEU A 163 20.15 12.74 -3.08
N PRO A 164 19.95 14.08 -3.16
CA PRO A 164 18.77 14.71 -3.78
C PRO A 164 18.60 14.44 -5.28
N SER A 165 19.39 13.53 -5.82
CA SER A 165 19.89 13.62 -7.15
C SER A 165 20.09 12.20 -7.68
N ALA A 166 19.05 11.68 -8.33
CA ALA A 166 19.13 10.65 -9.37
C ALA A 166 19.90 11.18 -10.61
N THR A 167 20.96 11.96 -10.36
CA THR A 167 21.62 12.86 -11.28
C THR A 167 22.95 12.27 -11.66
N SER A 168 23.22 12.30 -12.96
CA SER A 168 24.55 12.31 -13.56
C SER A 168 25.69 11.74 -12.69
N PHE A 169 26.07 10.49 -12.90
CA PHE A 169 27.23 9.89 -12.22
C PHE A 169 28.57 10.21 -12.91
N GLY A 170 28.54 10.94 -14.02
CA GLY A 170 29.74 11.43 -14.72
C GLY A 170 29.38 12.25 -15.94
N SER A 171 30.31 13.05 -16.43
CA SER A 171 30.15 13.79 -17.69
C SER A 171 31.33 13.57 -18.61
N VAL A 172 31.07 13.61 -19.92
CA VAL A 172 32.10 13.50 -20.95
C VAL A 172 31.97 14.66 -21.93
N GLN A 173 33.11 15.14 -22.41
CA GLN A 173 33.12 16.10 -23.50
C GLN A 173 32.72 15.41 -24.79
N THR A 174 31.83 16.05 -25.53
CA THR A 174 31.34 15.61 -26.84
C THR A 174 32.26 16.15 -27.93
N ALA A 175 32.27 15.48 -29.07
CA ALA A 175 33.04 15.91 -30.25
C ALA A 175 32.60 17.28 -30.81
N SER A 176 31.41 17.75 -30.45
CA SER A 176 30.89 19.08 -30.78
C SER A 176 31.25 20.17 -29.74
N GLY A 177 32.02 19.84 -28.70
CA GLY A 177 32.48 20.79 -27.68
C GLY A 177 31.50 21.07 -26.54
N GLY A 178 30.36 20.37 -26.48
CA GLY A 178 29.46 20.36 -25.32
C GLY A 178 29.78 19.21 -24.36
N SER A 179 29.07 19.10 -23.24
CA SER A 179 29.16 17.95 -22.33
C SER A 179 27.90 17.09 -22.37
N TYR A 180 28.06 15.78 -22.25
CA TYR A 180 26.98 14.85 -21.99
C TYR A 180 27.13 14.28 -20.58
N SER A 181 26.05 14.32 -19.80
CA SER A 181 26.00 13.82 -18.42
C SER A 181 25.34 12.43 -18.38
N ALA A 182 26.13 11.41 -18.08
CA ALA A 182 25.70 10.02 -17.96
C ALA A 182 24.81 9.84 -16.74
N ARG A 183 23.56 9.41 -16.93
CA ARG A 183 22.59 9.27 -15.84
C ARG A 183 21.96 7.89 -15.85
N LEU A 184 21.75 7.34 -14.65
CA LEU A 184 20.90 6.18 -14.46
C LEU A 184 19.61 6.69 -13.81
N PRO A 185 18.53 6.91 -14.59
CA PRO A 185 17.28 7.40 -14.03
C PRO A 185 16.74 6.29 -13.13
N LEU A 186 16.75 6.52 -11.81
CA LEU A 186 16.13 5.65 -10.83
C LEU A 186 15.09 6.49 -10.06
N PRO A 187 13.93 5.92 -9.71
CA PRO A 187 12.97 6.62 -8.88
C PRO A 187 13.55 6.80 -7.48
N SER A 188 13.32 7.96 -6.88
CA SER A 188 13.76 8.32 -5.52
C SER A 188 12.66 8.16 -4.47
N ARG A 189 11.40 8.09 -4.89
CA ARG A 189 10.23 7.87 -4.02
C ARG A 189 9.84 6.40 -4.01
N THR A 190 10.69 5.60 -3.36
CA THR A 190 10.59 4.14 -3.36
C THR A 190 9.96 3.55 -2.09
N LEU A 191 9.69 4.38 -1.06
CA LEU A 191 8.85 3.98 0.07
C LEU A 191 7.38 3.96 -0.35
N ARG A 192 6.71 2.83 -0.15
CA ARG A 192 5.27 2.67 -0.40
C ARG A 192 4.54 2.57 0.91
N SER A 193 3.65 3.52 1.15
CA SER A 193 2.75 3.51 2.31
C SER A 193 1.36 3.03 1.94
N GLY A 194 0.77 2.21 2.81
CA GLY A 194 -0.62 1.78 2.75
C GLY A 194 -1.29 2.06 4.08
N THR A 195 -2.29 2.93 4.06
CA THR A 195 -3.11 3.26 5.23
C THR A 195 -4.50 2.67 5.07
N LEU A 196 -4.98 2.01 6.11
CA LEU A 196 -6.36 1.53 6.22
C LEU A 196 -6.99 2.13 7.47
N SER A 197 -8.14 2.77 7.28
CA SER A 197 -9.02 3.22 8.36
C SER A 197 -10.33 2.48 8.31
N VAL A 198 -10.78 1.95 9.45
CA VAL A 198 -12.07 1.26 9.60
C VAL A 198 -12.86 1.93 10.73
N THR A 199 -14.01 2.51 10.38
CA THR A 199 -14.95 3.12 11.33
C THR A 199 -16.07 2.14 11.67
N ILE A 200 -16.26 1.85 12.95
CA ILE A 200 -17.28 0.91 13.42
C ILE A 200 -18.31 1.60 14.31
N GLY A 201 -19.53 1.06 14.33
CA GLY A 201 -20.57 1.41 15.30
C GLY A 201 -21.24 2.78 15.09
N GLN A 202 -20.85 3.55 14.09
CA GLN A 202 -21.39 4.91 13.83
C GLN A 202 -22.92 4.96 13.72
N ALA A 203 -23.52 3.93 13.13
CA ALA A 203 -24.97 3.80 12.95
C ALA A 203 -25.61 2.75 13.90
N ASN A 204 -24.86 2.22 14.87
CA ASN A 204 -25.34 1.14 15.72
C ASN A 204 -26.27 1.65 16.83
N LYS A 205 -27.53 1.19 16.81
CA LYS A 205 -28.57 1.60 17.77
C LYS A 205 -28.29 1.13 19.19
N ALA A 206 -27.74 -0.07 19.36
CA ALA A 206 -27.44 -0.63 20.67
C ALA A 206 -26.35 0.17 21.40
N LEU A 207 -25.30 0.57 20.70
CA LEU A 207 -24.24 1.41 21.23
C LEU A 207 -24.75 2.82 21.55
N LYS A 208 -25.58 3.41 20.70
CA LYS A 208 -26.21 4.71 20.98
C LYS A 208 -27.19 4.68 22.15
N ARG A 209 -27.82 3.53 22.43
CA ARG A 209 -28.67 3.37 23.63
C ARG A 209 -27.84 3.36 24.91
N LEU A 210 -26.65 2.76 24.89
CA LEU A 210 -25.72 2.74 26.02
C LEU A 210 -24.99 4.08 26.17
N TRP A 211 -24.61 4.71 25.06
CA TRP A 211 -23.86 5.95 24.98
C TRP A 211 -24.47 6.87 23.92
N PRO A 212 -25.40 7.77 24.29
CA PRO A 212 -26.12 8.63 23.34
C PRO A 212 -25.23 9.50 22.43
N THR A 213 -24.05 9.87 22.92
CA THR A 213 -23.05 10.68 22.18
C THR A 213 -22.09 9.84 21.33
N PHE A 214 -22.27 8.51 21.28
CA PHE A 214 -21.39 7.63 20.52
C PHE A 214 -21.55 7.83 19.01
N ASN A 215 -20.48 8.29 18.38
CA ASN A 215 -20.40 8.58 16.94
C ASN A 215 -19.56 7.56 16.15
N GLY A 216 -19.28 6.41 16.77
CA GLY A 216 -18.41 5.38 16.21
C GLY A 216 -16.99 5.44 16.75
N LEU A 217 -16.23 4.39 16.43
CA LEU A 217 -14.83 4.25 16.76
C LEU A 217 -14.06 3.97 15.47
N THR A 218 -12.97 4.70 15.24
CA THR A 218 -12.15 4.52 14.04
C THR A 218 -10.80 3.93 14.43
N PHE A 219 -10.43 2.83 13.78
CA PHE A 219 -9.09 2.27 13.86
C PHE A 219 -8.33 2.59 12.58
N THR A 220 -7.13 3.12 12.72
CA THR A 220 -6.27 3.48 11.59
C THR A 220 -4.91 2.82 11.77
N ASP A 221 -4.45 2.13 10.74
CA ASP A 221 -3.09 1.59 10.66
C ASP A 221 -2.43 1.97 9.35
N THR A 222 -1.14 2.31 9.43
CA THR A 222 -0.30 2.63 8.28
C THR A 222 0.89 1.69 8.30
N ASN A 223 1.15 1.03 7.17
CA ASN A 223 2.36 0.24 6.96
C ASN A 223 3.15 0.82 5.79
N VAL A 224 4.48 0.73 5.90
CA VAL A 224 5.40 1.24 4.90
C VAL A 224 6.34 0.12 4.48
N LEU A 225 6.54 -0.03 3.18
CA LEU A 225 7.50 -0.95 2.60
C LEU A 225 8.49 -0.16 1.76
N LEU A 226 9.77 -0.46 1.93
CA LEU A 226 10.79 -0.01 0.98
C LEU A 226 10.72 -0.94 -0.23
N THR A 227 10.48 -0.38 -1.40
CA THR A 227 10.46 -1.13 -2.65
C THR A 227 11.74 -0.88 -3.41
N ASN A 228 12.32 -1.92 -4.00
CA ASN A 228 13.36 -1.73 -5.00
C ASN A 228 12.65 -1.82 -6.35
N THR A 229 12.63 -0.74 -7.12
CA THR A 229 11.81 -0.63 -8.34
C THR A 229 12.39 -1.42 -9.52
N TRP A 230 12.94 -2.61 -9.27
CA TRP A 230 13.18 -3.58 -10.31
C TRP A 230 11.82 -4.16 -10.71
N SER A 231 11.10 -3.43 -11.57
CA SER A 231 9.99 -4.03 -12.29
C SER A 231 10.56 -5.00 -13.33
N PRO A 232 9.92 -6.17 -13.54
CA PRO A 232 10.29 -7.10 -14.59
C PRO A 232 9.96 -6.49 -15.96
N ASP A 233 10.81 -5.58 -16.43
CA ASP A 233 10.57 -4.78 -17.63
C ASP A 233 11.05 -5.44 -18.93
N GLY A 234 11.45 -6.71 -18.82
CA GLY A 234 12.02 -7.46 -19.91
C GLY A 234 13.26 -6.79 -20.51
N ARG A 235 13.62 -7.24 -21.72
CA ARG A 235 14.84 -6.81 -22.40
C ARG A 235 14.83 -5.32 -22.79
N SER A 236 13.70 -4.81 -23.26
CA SER A 236 13.61 -3.42 -23.78
C SER A 236 13.75 -2.38 -22.68
N GLY A 237 13.11 -2.60 -21.52
CA GLY A 237 13.24 -1.69 -20.37
C GLY A 237 14.67 -1.57 -19.86
N ALA A 238 15.38 -2.69 -19.75
CA ALA A 238 16.79 -2.69 -19.36
C ALA A 238 17.66 -1.91 -20.36
N VAL A 239 17.49 -2.15 -21.67
CA VAL A 239 18.26 -1.42 -22.71
C VAL A 239 18.00 0.08 -22.62
N ASN A 240 16.75 0.52 -22.44
CA ASN A 240 16.40 1.94 -22.33
C ASN A 240 17.01 2.59 -21.08
N LEU A 241 16.94 1.90 -19.93
CA LEU A 241 17.53 2.34 -18.67
C LEU A 241 19.04 2.57 -18.81
N PHE A 242 19.76 1.59 -19.36
CA PHE A 242 21.21 1.65 -19.52
C PHE A 242 21.65 2.57 -20.66
N THR A 243 20.83 2.77 -21.69
CA THR A 243 21.17 3.69 -22.78
C THR A 243 21.42 5.11 -22.25
N SER A 244 20.64 5.59 -21.29
CA SER A 244 20.87 6.91 -20.65
C SER A 244 22.18 7.01 -19.88
N ALA A 245 22.73 5.87 -19.46
CA ALA A 245 23.99 5.77 -18.72
C ALA A 245 25.20 5.66 -19.66
N VAL A 246 25.01 5.47 -20.96
CA VAL A 246 26.08 5.31 -21.95
C VAL A 246 26.22 6.59 -22.79
N PRO A 247 27.25 7.42 -22.55
CA PRO A 247 27.41 8.68 -23.28
C PRO A 247 27.56 8.50 -24.78
N ALA A 248 28.29 7.47 -25.21
CA ALA A 248 28.49 7.19 -26.63
C ALA A 248 27.19 6.89 -27.38
N ALA A 249 26.15 6.43 -26.67
CA ALA A 249 24.83 6.14 -27.24
C ALA A 249 23.98 7.40 -27.46
N ASN A 250 24.30 8.49 -26.77
CA ASN A 250 23.48 9.72 -26.76
C ASN A 250 24.22 10.92 -27.34
N ALA A 251 25.54 10.86 -27.44
CA ALA A 251 26.37 11.92 -27.96
C ALA A 251 27.54 11.36 -28.76
N THR A 252 27.92 12.07 -29.81
CA THR A 252 29.13 11.75 -30.57
C THR A 252 30.35 12.09 -29.72
N LEU A 253 31.08 11.07 -29.25
CA LEU A 253 32.32 11.27 -28.47
C LEU A 253 33.56 11.36 -29.37
N VAL A 254 33.56 10.58 -30.46
CA VAL A 254 34.64 10.55 -31.46
C VAL A 254 34.03 10.83 -32.82
N LYS A 255 34.56 11.80 -33.57
CA LYS A 255 34.06 12.12 -34.91
C LYS A 255 34.34 10.93 -35.85
N PRO A 256 33.39 10.52 -36.70
CA PRO A 256 33.60 9.48 -37.70
C PRO A 256 34.85 9.68 -38.56
N SER A 257 35.12 10.92 -38.95
CA SER A 257 36.32 11.29 -39.71
C SER A 257 37.65 10.91 -39.02
N THR A 258 37.67 10.83 -37.68
CA THR A 258 38.89 10.53 -36.92
C THR A 258 39.26 9.05 -36.99
N TYR A 259 38.30 8.13 -36.93
CA TYR A 259 38.59 6.69 -36.98
C TYR A 259 38.46 6.10 -38.38
N GLN A 260 37.65 6.68 -39.27
CA GLN A 260 37.57 6.22 -40.66
C GLN A 260 38.88 6.43 -41.43
N GLY A 261 39.70 7.41 -41.03
CA GLY A 261 41.06 7.58 -41.57
C GLY A 261 42.02 6.43 -41.24
N LEU A 262 41.70 5.59 -40.23
CA LEU A 262 42.49 4.42 -39.84
C LEU A 262 42.15 3.17 -40.66
N LYS A 263 41.14 3.24 -41.54
CA LYS A 263 40.68 2.14 -42.39
C LYS A 263 41.79 1.37 -43.12
N PRO A 264 42.85 2.00 -43.68
CA PRO A 264 43.93 1.26 -44.33
C PRO A 264 44.70 0.31 -43.39
N TYR A 265 44.62 0.54 -42.07
CA TYR A 265 45.35 -0.19 -41.04
C TYR A 265 44.44 -1.04 -40.14
N ALA A 266 43.14 -0.72 -40.09
CA ALA A 266 42.12 -1.37 -39.28
C ALA A 266 40.82 -1.49 -40.08
N PRO A 267 40.65 -2.54 -40.91
CA PRO A 267 39.46 -2.74 -41.73
C PRO A 267 38.17 -2.89 -40.90
N GLU A 268 38.29 -3.31 -39.64
CA GLU A 268 37.19 -3.38 -38.67
C GLU A 268 36.56 -2.01 -38.36
N ALA A 269 37.26 -0.89 -38.63
CA ALA A 269 36.76 0.47 -38.41
C ALA A 269 35.43 0.76 -39.16
N ASP A 270 35.16 0.06 -40.27
CA ASP A 270 33.89 0.16 -41.03
C ASP A 270 32.71 -0.50 -40.29
N THR A 271 32.99 -1.41 -39.35
CA THR A 271 31.97 -2.18 -38.61
C THR A 271 31.75 -1.68 -37.18
N VAL A 272 32.61 -0.78 -36.69
CA VAL A 272 32.52 -0.22 -35.34
C VAL A 272 31.27 0.64 -35.20
N GLN A 273 30.39 0.25 -34.28
CA GLN A 273 29.20 1.02 -33.93
C GLN A 273 29.39 1.65 -32.56
N PHE A 274 30.03 2.84 -32.54
CA PHE A 274 30.19 3.62 -31.32
C PHE A 274 28.82 3.92 -30.70
N GLY A 275 28.66 3.57 -29.42
CA GLY A 275 27.43 3.83 -28.68
C GLY A 275 26.30 2.83 -28.87
N ARG A 276 26.50 1.74 -29.62
CA ARG A 276 25.48 0.68 -29.72
C ARG A 276 25.31 0.00 -28.36
N VAL A 277 24.10 0.07 -27.80
CA VAL A 277 23.72 -0.69 -26.60
C VAL A 277 22.97 -1.94 -27.05
N GLN A 278 23.54 -3.11 -26.77
CA GLN A 278 22.92 -4.40 -27.06
C GLN A 278 22.98 -5.28 -25.82
N PRO A 279 21.89 -6.00 -25.47
CA PRO A 279 21.94 -6.96 -24.38
C PRO A 279 22.90 -8.08 -24.73
N ASP A 280 23.56 -8.59 -23.69
CA ASP A 280 24.48 -9.69 -23.82
C ASP A 280 23.78 -10.92 -24.41
N VAL A 281 24.41 -11.53 -25.41
CA VAL A 281 23.91 -12.74 -26.05
C VAL A 281 24.64 -13.89 -25.40
N VAL A 282 24.00 -14.50 -24.41
CA VAL A 282 24.54 -15.71 -23.76
C VAL A 282 24.66 -16.80 -24.84
N PRO A 283 25.87 -17.36 -25.10
CA PRO A 283 26.05 -18.42 -26.07
C PRO A 283 25.12 -19.61 -25.79
N ALA A 284 24.62 -20.26 -26.85
CA ALA A 284 23.68 -21.38 -26.72
C ALA A 284 24.22 -22.50 -25.82
N ASP A 285 25.54 -22.71 -25.85
CA ASP A 285 26.30 -23.70 -25.07
C ASP A 285 26.21 -23.48 -23.54
N ARG A 286 25.75 -22.30 -23.09
CA ARG A 286 25.54 -21.95 -21.67
C ARG A 286 24.07 -22.05 -21.24
N LEU A 287 23.17 -22.30 -22.18
CA LEU A 287 21.71 -22.36 -21.98
C LEU A 287 21.14 -23.78 -22.14
N SER A 288 21.97 -24.78 -22.43
CA SER A 288 21.59 -26.20 -22.36
C SER A 288 21.58 -26.67 -20.90
N PRO A 289 20.51 -27.36 -20.44
CA PRO A 289 20.42 -27.92 -19.08
C PRO A 289 21.45 -29.01 -18.78
#